data_AF-A0A2Z6RD42-F1
#
_entry.id   AF-A0A2Z6RD42-F1
#
_cell.length_a   1.000
_cell.length_b   1.000
_cell.length_c   1.000
_cell.angle_alpha   90.00
_cell.angle_beta   90.00
_cell.angle_gamma   90.00
#
_symmetry.space_group_name_H-M   'P 1'
#
loop_
_entity.id
_entity.type
_entity.pdbx_description
1 polymer ?
#
loop_
_entity_poly.entity_id
_entity_poly.type
_entity_poly.pdbx_seq_one_letter_code
_entity_poly.pdbx_strand_id
1 'polypeptide(L)'
;MKKYARSFPTFILLITLIIVLISVTLEAKPEKKKICRKQGHVEFFPDFNKDNLYGVITFSESSTNNKVIVDGIFSVVIGGVDGIKTEDGDPRYTAELYNKNGIKLYDLTESVFHNAMELVSFNRQYANLQICDEKNGIIGNLVVIKRGGEEIARAEIYELF
;
A
#
# COMPACT_ATOMS: atom_id res chain seq x y z
N MET A 1 -64.04 -47.99 6.73
CA MET A 1 -62.90 -47.30 7.38
C MET A 1 -61.92 -46.83 6.30
N LYS A 2 -61.92 -45.54 5.96
CA LYS A 2 -60.96 -44.98 4.98
C LYS A 2 -59.68 -44.58 5.72
N LYS A 3 -58.57 -45.26 5.45
CA LYS A 3 -57.24 -44.91 5.97
C LYS A 3 -56.66 -43.82 5.06
N TYR A 4 -56.53 -42.60 5.58
CA TYR A 4 -55.80 -41.52 4.93
C TYR A 4 -54.30 -41.78 5.06
N ALA A 5 -53.65 -42.15 3.97
CA ALA A 5 -52.20 -42.25 3.90
C ALA A 5 -51.65 -41.15 3.00
N ARG A 6 -50.58 -40.51 3.48
CA ARG A 6 -49.55 -39.77 2.74
C ARG A 6 -49.94 -38.43 2.11
N SER A 7 -49.76 -37.36 2.89
CA SER A 7 -49.61 -35.98 2.38
C SER A 7 -48.44 -35.23 3.04
N PHE A 8 -47.44 -35.95 3.57
CA PHE A 8 -46.39 -35.38 4.43
C PHE A 8 -44.96 -35.19 3.84
N PRO A 9 -44.65 -35.36 2.54
CA PRO A 9 -43.29 -35.08 2.04
C PRO A 9 -43.08 -33.66 1.50
N THR A 10 -44.11 -32.99 0.97
CA THR A 10 -43.93 -31.71 0.25
C THR A 10 -43.75 -30.50 1.16
N PHE A 11 -44.45 -30.46 2.29
CA PHE A 11 -44.38 -29.33 3.23
C PHE A 11 -43.00 -29.24 3.91
N ILE A 12 -42.40 -30.37 4.25
CA ILE A 12 -41.06 -30.45 4.85
C ILE A 12 -39.99 -29.99 3.85
N LEU A 13 -40.14 -30.34 2.57
CA LEU A 13 -39.26 -29.92 1.48
C LEU A 13 -39.33 -28.40 1.24
N LEU A 14 -40.52 -27.82 1.39
CA LEU A 14 -40.73 -26.38 1.23
C LEU A 14 -40.08 -25.59 2.37
N ILE A 15 -40.21 -26.07 3.61
CA ILE A 15 -39.58 -25.45 4.78
C ILE A 15 -38.06 -25.52 4.69
N THR A 16 -37.50 -26.67 4.33
CA THR A 16 -36.04 -26.84 4.19
C THR A 16 -35.46 -25.96 3.09
N LEU A 17 -36.14 -25.81 1.96
CA LEU A 17 -35.73 -24.89 0.89
C LEU A 17 -35.71 -23.42 1.36
N ILE A 18 -36.73 -22.99 2.10
CA ILE A 18 -36.82 -21.63 2.64
C ILE A 18 -35.67 -21.36 3.62
N ILE A 19 -35.36 -22.29 4.51
CA ILE A 19 -34.26 -22.16 5.47
C ILE A 19 -32.92 -22.01 4.74
N VAL A 20 -32.67 -22.85 3.73
CA VAL A 20 -31.42 -22.78 2.94
C VAL A 20 -31.31 -21.45 2.18
N LEU A 21 -32.39 -20.96 1.56
CA LEU A 21 -32.38 -19.65 0.88
C LEU A 21 -32.13 -18.48 1.84
N ILE A 22 -32.68 -18.55 3.06
CA ILE A 22 -32.43 -17.55 4.10
C ILE A 22 -30.98 -17.61 4.58
N SER A 23 -30.40 -18.80 4.75
CA SER A 23 -28.99 -18.97 5.11
C SER A 23 -28.03 -18.41 4.05
N VAL A 24 -28.29 -18.69 2.77
CA VAL A 24 -27.45 -18.20 1.65
C VAL A 24 -27.52 -16.68 1.50
N THR A 25 -28.64 -16.04 1.84
CA THR A 25 -28.79 -14.57 1.77
C THR A 25 -28.24 -13.84 3.00
N LEU A 26 -28.21 -14.47 4.18
CA LEU A 26 -27.60 -13.92 5.39
C LEU A 26 -26.06 -13.94 5.37
N GLU A 27 -25.46 -14.89 4.66
CA GLU A 27 -23.99 -14.95 4.48
C GLU A 27 -23.48 -13.94 3.45
N ALA A 28 -24.35 -13.40 2.59
CA ALA A 28 -24.07 -12.24 1.76
C ALA A 28 -24.14 -10.95 2.59
N LYS A 29 -23.29 -10.84 3.63
CA LYS A 29 -22.98 -9.51 4.19
C LYS A 29 -22.47 -8.67 3.02
N PRO A 30 -23.02 -7.47 2.77
CA PRO A 30 -22.35 -6.56 1.85
C PRO A 30 -20.97 -6.33 2.46
N GLU A 31 -19.92 -6.82 1.78
CA GLU A 31 -18.56 -6.42 2.12
C GLU A 31 -18.61 -4.90 2.20
N LYS A 32 -18.39 -4.34 3.39
CA LYS A 32 -18.30 -2.89 3.57
C LYS A 32 -17.24 -2.46 2.58
N LYS A 33 -17.67 -1.87 1.46
CA LYS A 33 -16.79 -1.41 0.39
C LYS A 33 -15.76 -0.54 1.08
N LYS A 34 -14.53 -1.06 1.22
CA LYS A 34 -13.48 -0.37 1.97
C LYS A 34 -13.31 0.96 1.26
N ILE A 35 -13.62 2.07 1.95
CA ILE A 35 -13.44 3.40 1.38
C ILE A 35 -11.93 3.54 1.22
N CYS A 36 -11.43 3.34 0.00
CA CYS A 36 -10.01 3.50 -0.25
C CYS A 36 -9.67 4.98 -0.23
N ARG A 37 -8.78 5.34 0.69
CA ARG A 37 -8.22 6.67 0.78
C ARG A 37 -7.08 6.78 -0.22
N LYS A 38 -7.13 7.85 -1.01
CA LYS A 38 -6.14 8.19 -2.04
C LYS A 38 -4.82 8.69 -1.45
N GLN A 39 -4.44 8.18 -0.28
CA GLN A 39 -3.25 8.57 0.46
C GLN A 39 -2.61 7.35 1.13
N GLY A 40 -1.29 7.24 0.99
CA GLY A 40 -0.49 6.21 1.64
C GLY A 40 0.82 6.78 2.14
N HIS A 41 1.49 6.04 3.01
CA HIS A 41 2.81 6.39 3.50
C HIS A 41 3.62 5.14 3.82
N VAL A 42 4.92 5.32 3.91
CA VAL A 42 5.86 4.34 4.44
C VAL A 42 6.86 5.06 5.31
N GLU A 43 7.19 4.45 6.45
CA GLU A 43 8.09 5.00 7.44
C GLU A 43 9.30 4.10 7.61
N PHE A 44 10.46 4.72 7.73
CA PHE A 44 11.73 4.07 8.02
C PHE A 44 12.22 4.59 9.37
N PHE A 45 12.44 3.67 10.31
CA PHE A 45 12.99 4.00 11.63
C PHE A 45 14.45 3.54 11.71
N PRO A 46 15.33 4.32 12.36
CA PRO A 46 16.76 4.00 12.48
C PRO A 46 17.02 2.59 13.01
N ASP A 47 16.25 2.17 14.00
CA ASP A 47 16.45 0.91 14.72
C ASP A 47 16.27 -0.34 13.85
N PHE A 48 15.65 -0.20 12.66
CA PHE A 48 15.35 -1.31 11.76
C PHE A 48 16.16 -1.29 10.45
N ASN A 49 17.21 -0.46 10.35
CA ASN A 49 18.04 -0.43 9.16
C ASN A 49 19.53 -0.20 9.46
N LYS A 50 20.39 -0.70 8.57
CA LYS A 50 21.84 -0.79 8.79
C LYS A 50 22.55 0.57 8.94
N ASP A 51 21.95 1.62 8.40
CA ASP A 51 22.58 2.94 8.28
C ASP A 51 21.94 3.98 9.19
N ASN A 52 21.05 3.58 10.12
CA ASN A 52 20.31 4.49 11.01
C ASN A 52 19.57 5.61 10.25
N LEU A 53 19.07 5.28 9.07
CA LEU A 53 18.26 6.14 8.24
C LEU A 53 16.87 6.30 8.88
N TYR A 54 16.38 7.52 8.96
CA TYR A 54 14.97 7.77 9.26
C TYR A 54 14.34 8.59 8.17
N GLY A 55 13.07 8.32 7.90
CA GLY A 55 12.34 9.08 6.92
C GLY A 55 10.94 8.58 6.70
N VAL A 56 10.19 9.38 5.96
CA VAL A 56 8.83 9.07 5.53
C VAL A 56 8.74 9.30 4.03
N ILE A 57 8.02 8.42 3.34
CA ILE A 57 7.57 8.67 1.97
C ILE A 57 6.07 8.69 1.99
N THR A 58 5.48 9.72 1.40
CA THR A 58 4.04 9.89 1.26
C THR A 58 3.63 9.76 -0.20
N PHE A 59 2.47 9.17 -0.40
CA PHE A 59 1.84 8.94 -1.70
C PHE A 59 0.48 9.60 -1.67
N SER A 60 0.18 10.46 -2.63
CA SER A 60 -1.11 11.14 -2.73
C SER A 60 -1.63 11.10 -4.16
N GLU A 61 -2.76 10.44 -4.37
CA GLU A 61 -3.37 10.31 -5.69
C GLU A 61 -4.30 11.50 -5.95
N SER A 62 -3.98 12.28 -6.99
CA SER A 62 -4.83 13.39 -7.39
C SER A 62 -6.04 12.90 -8.20
N SER A 63 -7.23 13.44 -7.90
CA SER A 63 -8.48 13.11 -8.59
C SER A 63 -8.51 13.51 -10.06
N THR A 64 -7.63 14.40 -10.51
CA THR A 64 -7.67 14.96 -11.87
C THR A 64 -6.79 14.22 -12.88
N ASN A 65 -5.72 13.54 -12.45
CA ASN A 65 -4.68 13.08 -13.36
C ASN A 65 -4.33 11.58 -13.28
N ASN A 66 -4.99 10.79 -12.43
CA ASN A 66 -4.65 9.37 -12.19
C ASN A 66 -3.16 9.14 -11.93
N LYS A 67 -2.49 10.14 -11.35
CA LYS A 67 -1.07 10.12 -11.01
C LYS A 67 -0.94 10.24 -9.50
N VAL A 68 0.06 9.56 -8.97
CA VAL A 68 0.42 9.61 -7.55
C VAL A 68 1.57 10.60 -7.39
N ILE A 69 1.35 11.60 -6.56
CA ILE A 69 2.41 12.48 -6.06
C ILE A 69 3.19 11.68 -5.03
N VAL A 70 4.51 11.63 -5.18
CA VAL A 70 5.42 10.95 -4.25
C VAL A 70 6.33 12.01 -3.65
N ASP A 71 6.29 12.14 -2.32
CA ASP A 71 7.15 13.05 -1.57
C ASP A 71 7.87 12.27 -0.47
N GLY A 72 9.20 12.39 -0.43
CA GLY A 72 10.05 11.77 0.59
C GLY A 72 10.79 12.79 1.44
N ILE A 73 10.92 12.51 2.74
CA ILE A 73 11.76 13.27 3.66
C ILE A 73 12.64 12.27 4.42
N PHE A 74 13.95 12.42 4.32
CA PHE A 74 14.92 11.52 4.91
C PHE A 74 16.06 12.25 5.60
N SER A 75 16.65 11.61 6.59
CA SER A 75 17.86 12.04 7.26
C SER A 75 18.51 10.84 7.95
N VAL A 76 19.76 10.96 8.36
CA VAL A 76 20.47 9.95 9.14
C VAL A 76 20.86 10.51 10.50
N VAL A 77 20.87 9.64 11.52
CA VAL A 77 21.22 10.04 12.89
C VAL A 77 22.64 10.61 12.98
N ILE A 78 23.58 10.06 12.20
CA ILE A 78 24.98 10.49 12.16
C ILE A 78 25.27 11.10 10.79
N GLY A 79 25.67 12.37 10.76
CA GLY A 79 26.02 13.08 9.52
C GLY A 79 24.85 13.85 8.87
N GLY A 80 23.62 13.73 9.38
CA GLY A 80 22.47 14.51 8.91
C GLY A 80 22.29 14.44 7.39
N VAL A 81 22.26 15.60 6.73
CA VAL A 81 22.09 15.71 5.27
C VAL A 81 23.31 15.20 4.49
N ASP A 82 24.52 15.39 5.01
CA ASP A 82 25.76 14.92 4.35
C ASP A 82 25.86 13.38 4.33
N GLY A 83 25.11 12.74 5.22
CA GLY A 83 24.98 11.29 5.26
C GLY A 83 24.00 10.70 4.23
N ILE A 84 23.20 11.53 3.54
CA ILE A 84 22.25 11.08 2.49
C ILE A 84 22.64 11.49 1.07
N LYS A 85 23.52 12.47 0.90
CA LYS A 85 24.05 12.91 -0.40
C LYS A 85 25.57 12.94 -0.44
N THR A 86 26.15 12.74 -1.62
CA THR A 86 27.58 12.92 -1.86
C THR A 86 27.93 14.42 -1.87
N GLU A 87 29.22 14.74 -1.86
CA GLU A 87 29.70 16.12 -1.97
C GLU A 87 29.24 16.79 -3.28
N ASP A 88 29.04 15.98 -4.33
CA ASP A 88 28.53 16.42 -5.64
C ASP A 88 27.01 16.63 -5.66
N GLY A 89 26.30 16.32 -4.57
CA GLY A 89 24.85 16.48 -4.43
C GLY A 89 24.02 15.28 -4.90
N ASP A 90 24.66 14.20 -5.34
CA ASP A 90 23.98 12.98 -5.78
C ASP A 90 23.46 12.17 -4.57
N PRO A 91 22.29 11.51 -4.70
CA PRO A 91 21.80 10.58 -3.68
C PRO A 91 22.79 9.44 -3.38
N ARG A 92 23.10 9.20 -2.10
CA ARG A 92 23.84 7.99 -1.68
C ARG A 92 22.98 6.72 -1.70
N TYR A 93 21.67 6.90 -1.71
CA TYR A 93 20.67 5.86 -1.60
C TYR A 93 19.75 5.84 -2.82
N THR A 94 19.21 4.68 -3.11
CA THR A 94 18.12 4.48 -4.06
C THR A 94 16.87 4.03 -3.33
N ALA A 95 15.70 4.41 -3.82
CA ALA A 95 14.41 3.96 -3.31
C ALA A 95 13.66 3.25 -4.42
N GLU A 96 13.23 2.02 -4.18
CA GLU A 96 12.58 1.18 -5.19
C GLU A 96 11.28 0.59 -4.65
N LEU A 97 10.23 0.60 -5.48
CA LEU A 97 8.94 0.02 -5.17
C LEU A 97 8.85 -1.40 -5.74
N TYR A 98 8.43 -2.34 -4.89
CA TYR A 98 8.26 -3.75 -5.22
C TYR A 98 6.85 -4.23 -4.85
N ASN A 99 6.29 -5.14 -5.65
CA ASN A 99 5.10 -5.85 -5.22
C ASN A 99 5.43 -6.92 -4.16
N LYS A 100 4.39 -7.54 -3.59
CA LYS A 100 4.53 -8.62 -2.58
C LYS A 100 5.29 -9.85 -3.07
N ASN A 101 5.43 -10.01 -4.40
CA ASN A 101 6.16 -11.12 -5.02
C ASN A 101 7.63 -10.78 -5.33
N GLY A 102 8.11 -9.60 -4.93
CA GLY A 102 9.50 -9.18 -5.14
C GLY A 102 9.79 -8.66 -6.55
N ILE A 103 8.78 -8.33 -7.34
CA ILE A 103 8.96 -7.72 -8.67
C ILE A 103 9.04 -6.20 -8.53
N LYS A 104 10.11 -5.59 -9.07
CA LYS A 104 10.26 -4.12 -9.11
C LYS A 104 9.16 -3.51 -9.99
N LEU A 105 8.41 -2.58 -9.41
CA LEU A 105 7.33 -1.85 -10.08
C LEU A 105 7.79 -0.47 -10.53
N TYR A 106 8.57 0.22 -9.70
CA TYR A 106 8.93 1.63 -9.95
C TYR A 106 10.23 2.01 -9.25
N ASP A 107 10.93 2.99 -9.82
CA ASP A 107 12.08 3.63 -9.18
C ASP A 107 11.65 4.96 -8.57
N LEU A 108 11.71 5.06 -7.25
CA LEU A 108 11.30 6.22 -6.47
C LEU A 108 12.48 7.14 -6.13
N THR A 109 13.71 6.80 -6.53
CA THR A 109 14.94 7.47 -6.08
C THR A 109 14.89 8.97 -6.28
N GLU A 110 14.55 9.42 -7.49
CA GLU A 110 14.45 10.85 -7.80
C GLU A 110 13.38 11.54 -6.95
N SER A 111 12.19 10.94 -6.83
CA SER A 111 11.10 11.49 -6.02
C SER A 111 11.40 11.59 -4.53
N VAL A 112 12.26 10.72 -4.03
CA VAL A 112 12.53 10.58 -2.60
C VAL A 112 13.78 11.34 -2.18
N PHE A 113 14.87 11.23 -2.95
CA PHE A 113 16.19 11.70 -2.52
C PHE A 113 16.70 12.93 -3.27
N HIS A 114 16.18 13.23 -4.47
CA HIS A 114 16.64 14.39 -5.23
C HIS A 114 16.40 15.69 -4.44
N ASN A 115 15.24 15.80 -3.80
CA ASN A 115 14.84 16.97 -3.00
C ASN A 115 15.20 16.85 -1.51
N ALA A 116 15.90 15.82 -1.06
CA ALA A 116 16.08 15.55 0.38
C ALA A 116 16.89 16.61 1.16
N MET A 117 17.47 17.61 0.49
CA MET A 117 18.10 18.79 1.12
C MET A 117 17.11 19.93 1.36
N GLU A 118 16.05 19.99 0.56
CA GLU A 118 15.07 21.03 0.63
C GLU A 118 13.93 20.47 1.46
N LEU A 119 13.80 20.93 2.71
CA LEU A 119 12.63 20.63 3.57
C LEU A 119 11.28 21.00 2.91
N VAL A 120 11.33 21.59 1.73
CA VAL A 120 10.24 21.90 0.81
C VAL A 120 10.58 21.30 -0.56
N SER A 121 9.84 20.27 -1.00
CA SER A 121 9.93 19.74 -2.36
C SER A 121 9.38 20.79 -3.34
N PHE A 122 10.25 21.55 -4.03
CA PHE A 122 9.80 22.58 -4.98
C PHE A 122 9.22 21.99 -6.27
N ASN A 123 9.67 20.79 -6.65
CA ASN A 123 9.17 20.05 -7.81
C ASN A 123 8.48 18.76 -7.37
N ARG A 124 7.15 18.82 -7.32
CA ARG A 124 6.32 17.62 -7.08
C ARG A 124 6.62 16.57 -8.15
N GLN A 125 7.01 15.38 -7.71
CA GLN A 125 7.26 14.26 -8.59
C GLN A 125 6.00 13.42 -8.72
N TYR A 126 5.64 13.09 -9.97
CA TYR A 126 4.45 12.32 -10.29
C TYR A 126 4.86 10.94 -10.78
N ALA A 127 4.38 9.90 -10.11
CA ALA A 127 4.54 8.52 -10.51
C ALA A 127 3.26 8.00 -11.18
N ASN A 128 3.44 7.17 -12.22
CA ASN A 128 2.34 6.45 -12.86
C ASN A 128 1.96 5.21 -12.03
N LEU A 129 1.39 5.47 -10.86
CA LEU A 129 0.97 4.48 -9.87
C LEU A 129 -0.50 4.74 -9.50
N GLN A 130 -1.12 3.79 -8.82
CA GLN A 130 -2.47 3.93 -8.27
C GLN A 130 -2.48 3.50 -6.81
N ILE A 131 -3.14 4.26 -5.94
CA ILE A 131 -3.31 3.89 -4.53
C ILE A 131 -4.54 3.00 -4.40
N CYS A 132 -5.63 3.41 -5.06
CA CYS A 132 -6.94 2.81 -4.90
C CYS A 132 -7.37 1.94 -6.09
N ASP A 133 -6.51 0.98 -6.46
CA ASP A 133 -6.86 -0.06 -7.43
C ASP A 133 -6.84 -1.44 -6.77
N GLU A 134 -7.93 -2.21 -6.92
CA GLU A 134 -8.10 -3.51 -6.27
C GLU A 134 -7.06 -4.55 -6.72
N LYS A 135 -6.45 -4.38 -7.89
CA LYS A 135 -5.50 -5.34 -8.48
C LYS A 135 -4.06 -4.83 -8.49
N ASN A 136 -3.89 -3.53 -8.73
CA ASN A 136 -2.61 -2.87 -9.00
C ASN A 136 -2.30 -1.76 -7.98
N GLY A 137 -3.09 -1.65 -6.91
CA GLY A 137 -2.88 -0.66 -5.86
C GLY A 137 -1.51 -0.82 -5.19
N ILE A 138 -0.90 0.30 -4.80
CA ILE A 138 0.39 0.30 -4.11
C ILE A 138 0.29 0.03 -2.61
N ILE A 139 -0.92 0.04 -2.03
CA ILE A 139 -1.09 -0.28 -0.61
C ILE A 139 -0.69 -1.74 -0.35
N GLY A 140 0.16 -1.94 0.65
CA GLY A 140 0.73 -3.23 1.00
C GLY A 140 1.90 -3.67 0.11
N ASN A 141 2.30 -2.87 -0.88
CA ASN A 141 3.56 -3.07 -1.58
C ASN A 141 4.73 -2.57 -0.74
N LEU A 142 5.94 -2.94 -1.15
CA LEU A 142 7.15 -2.78 -0.37
C LEU A 142 8.03 -1.69 -0.99
N VAL A 143 8.46 -0.73 -0.18
CA VAL A 143 9.54 0.17 -0.56
C VAL A 143 10.84 -0.36 0.04
N VAL A 144 11.85 -0.47 -0.81
CA VAL A 144 13.19 -0.93 -0.45
C VAL A 144 14.17 0.20 -0.67
N ILE A 145 14.97 0.51 0.36
CA ILE A 145 16.07 1.46 0.26
C ILE A 145 17.37 0.67 0.10
N LYS A 146 18.19 1.07 -0.87
CA LYS A 146 19.48 0.44 -1.15
C LYS A 146 20.64 1.42 -1.16
N ARG A 147 21.81 0.96 -0.76
CA ARG A 147 23.10 1.66 -0.89
C ARG A 147 24.05 0.82 -1.73
N GLY A 148 24.52 1.35 -2.86
CA GLY A 148 25.41 0.60 -3.76
C GLY A 148 24.83 -0.74 -4.25
N GLY A 149 23.50 -0.84 -4.35
CA GLY A 149 22.79 -2.06 -4.72
C GLY A 149 22.45 -3.01 -3.57
N GLU A 150 23.00 -2.80 -2.37
CA GLU A 150 22.68 -3.59 -1.18
C GLU A 150 21.41 -3.07 -0.50
N GLU A 151 20.47 -3.97 -0.15
CA GLU A 151 19.32 -3.63 0.68
C GLU A 151 19.74 -3.24 2.11
N ILE A 152 19.37 -2.02 2.49
CA ILE A 152 19.63 -1.48 3.83
C ILE A 152 18.36 -1.40 4.68
N ALA A 153 17.21 -1.17 4.06
CA ALA A 153 15.93 -1.01 4.74
C ALA A 153 14.78 -1.45 3.83
N ARG A 154 13.71 -1.95 4.43
CA ARG A 154 12.46 -2.29 3.73
C ARG A 154 11.27 -1.98 4.61
N ALA A 155 10.21 -1.46 4.01
CA ALA A 155 8.96 -1.21 4.73
C ALA A 155 7.75 -1.29 3.79
N GLU A 156 6.59 -1.60 4.35
CA GLU A 156 5.33 -1.73 3.64
C GLU A 156 4.61 -0.38 3.56
N ILE A 157 3.90 -0.13 2.45
CA ILE A 157 3.08 1.07 2.29
C ILE A 157 1.74 0.87 2.99
N TYR A 158 1.42 1.76 3.91
CA TYR A 158 0.17 1.77 4.65
C TYR A 158 -0.73 2.93 4.22
N GLU A 159 -2.03 2.70 4.27
CA GLU A 159 -3.06 3.71 4.04
C GLU A 159 -3.08 4.72 5.20
N LEU A 160 -3.14 6.02 4.88
CA LEU A 160 -3.25 7.08 5.90
C LEU A 160 -4.70 7.16 6.42
N PHE A 161 -4.84 7.27 7.75
CA PHE A 161 -6.13 7.32 8.43
C PHE A 161 -6.79 8.72 8.41
#